data_AF-A0A9P7UCI1-F1
#
_entry.id   AF-A0A9P7UCI1-F1
#
_cell.length_a   1.000
_cell.length_b   1.000
_cell.length_c   1.000
_cell.angle_alpha   90.00
_cell.angle_beta   90.00
_cell.angle_gamma   90.00
#
_symmetry.space_group_name_H-M   'P 1'
#
loop_
_entity.id
_entity.type
_entity.pdbx_description
1 polymer ?
#
loop_
_entity_poly.entity_id
_entity_poly.type
_entity_poly.pdbx_seq_one_letter_code
_entity_poly.pdbx_strand_id
1 'polypeptide(L)' 'MITKFMTEITTKFNPFSPAAKSARLFMSNIPPTARSTGTTIKTILLPRTSTEPASLYVKF' A
#
# COMPACT_ATOMS: atom_id res chain seq x y z
N MET A 1 14.11 -3.80 -0.76
CA MET A 1 12.96 -4.63 -0.34
C MET A 1 12.75 -5.72 -1.38
N ILE A 2 12.51 -6.98 -0.97
CA ILE A 2 12.22 -8.07 -1.92
C ILE A 2 10.70 -8.15 -2.11
N THR A 3 10.21 -7.91 -3.33
CA THR A 3 8.77 -7.94 -3.68
C THR A 3 8.38 -9.10 -4.60
N LYS A 4 9.35 -9.90 -5.06
CA LYS A 4 9.16 -11.00 -6.04
C LYS A 4 8.11 -12.03 -5.62
N PHE A 5 7.95 -12.23 -4.32
CA PHE A 5 7.04 -13.22 -3.75
C PHE A 5 5.67 -12.65 -3.42
N MET A 6 5.35 -11.40 -3.77
CA MET A 6 4.06 -10.79 -3.44
C MET A 6 3.08 -10.95 -4.61
N THR A 7 1.92 -11.55 -4.35
CA THR A 7 0.84 -11.76 -5.33
C THR A 7 -0.22 -10.67 -5.25
N GLU A 8 -0.57 -10.23 -4.04
CA GLU A 8 -1.55 -9.18 -3.80
C GLU A 8 -1.08 -8.19 -2.74
N ILE A 9 -1.26 -6.91 -3.00
CA ILE A 9 -0.96 -5.81 -2.10
C ILE A 9 -2.18 -4.90 -2.02
N THR A 10 -2.78 -4.78 -0.84
CA THR A 10 -3.85 -3.81 -0.58
C THR A 10 -3.43 -2.84 0.51
N THR A 11 -3.39 -1.55 0.18
CA THR A 11 -3.12 -0.46 1.13
C THR A 11 -4.35 0.38 1.36
N LYS A 12 -4.71 0.65 2.62
CA LYS A 12 -5.78 1.58 3.00
C LYS A 12 -5.22 2.62 3.95
N PHE A 13 -5.26 3.90 3.60
CA PHE A 13 -4.74 4.95 4.48
C PHE A 13 -5.34 6.33 4.18
N ASN A 14 -5.29 7.20 5.20
CA ASN A 14 -5.60 8.63 5.07
C ASN A 14 -4.29 9.40 4.80
N PRO A 15 -4.12 10.07 3.64
CA PRO A 15 -2.90 10.84 3.34
C PRO A 15 -2.57 11.94 4.33
N PHE A 16 -3.59 12.49 4.98
CA PHE A 16 -3.47 13.57 5.96
C PHE A 16 -3.11 13.08 7.37
N SER A 17 -3.21 11.76 7.61
CA SER A 17 -2.81 11.19 8.89
C SER A 17 -1.28 11.04 8.96
N PRO A 18 -0.61 11.56 10.00
CA PRO A 18 0.83 11.34 10.21
C PRO A 18 1.20 9.86 10.29
N ALA A 19 0.29 9.03 10.84
CA ALA A 19 0.48 7.59 10.99
C ALA A 19 0.54 6.85 9.63
N ALA A 20 0.02 7.44 8.55
CA ALA A 20 0.05 6.86 7.21
C ALA A 20 1.42 6.99 6.50
N LYS A 21 2.45 7.56 7.17
CA LYS A 21 3.80 7.70 6.59
C LYS A 21 4.39 6.35 6.20
N SER A 22 4.27 5.32 7.04
CA SER A 22 4.81 3.98 6.78
C SER A 22 4.16 3.34 5.56
N ALA A 23 2.83 3.46 5.40
CA ALA A 23 2.12 2.96 4.22
C ALA A 23 2.61 3.61 2.92
N ARG A 24 2.89 4.92 2.93
CA ARG A 24 3.46 5.64 1.77
C ARG A 24 4.88 5.19 1.45
N LEU A 25 5.72 5.00 2.48
CA LEU A 25 7.08 4.48 2.31
C LEU A 25 7.10 3.05 1.77
N PHE A 26 6.15 2.21 2.19
CA PHE A 26 6.01 0.86 1.64
C PHE A 26 5.70 0.94 0.14
N MET A 27 4.73 1.76 -0.26
CA MET A 27 4.34 1.92 -1.66
C MET A 27 5.48 2.44 -2.55
N SER A 28 6.34 3.33 -2.05
CA SER A 28 7.50 3.83 -2.82
C SER A 28 8.59 2.78 -3.04
N ASN A 29 8.61 1.70 -2.25
CA ASN A 29 9.57 0.61 -2.42
C ASN A 29 9.09 -0.50 -3.39
N ILE A 30 7.85 -0.39 -3.90
CA ILE A 30 7.33 -1.33 -4.90
C ILE A 30 7.96 -0.99 -6.26
N PRO A 31 8.57 -1.95 -6.97
CA PRO A 31 9.17 -1.68 -8.26
C PRO A 31 8.11 -1.31 -9.30
N PRO A 32 8.46 -0.46 -10.30
CA PRO A 32 7.52 -0.05 -11.35
C PRO A 32 6.99 -1.25 -12.17
N THR A 33 7.76 -2.34 -12.23
CA THR A 33 7.40 -3.57 -12.95
C THR A 33 6.40 -4.46 -12.21
N ALA A 34 6.06 -4.18 -10.94
CA ALA A 34 5.21 -5.06 -10.12
C ALA A 34 3.83 -5.34 -10.77
N ARG A 35 3.23 -4.32 -11.41
CA ARG A 35 1.95 -4.49 -12.10
C ARG A 35 2.07 -5.36 -13.35
N SER A 36 3.16 -5.21 -14.09
CA SER A 36 3.43 -6.04 -15.28
C SER A 36 3.79 -7.48 -14.93
N THR A 37 4.38 -7.74 -13.76
CA THR A 37 4.72 -9.09 -13.30
C THR A 37 3.54 -9.85 -12.70
N GLY A 38 2.33 -9.27 -12.73
CA GLY A 38 1.10 -9.92 -12.25
C GLY A 38 0.77 -9.66 -10.78
N THR A 39 1.50 -8.79 -10.07
CA THR A 39 1.14 -8.39 -8.70
C THR A 39 -0.07 -7.46 -8.74
N THR A 40 -1.15 -7.85 -8.05
CA THR A 40 -2.35 -7.00 -7.93
C THR A 40 -2.14 -5.96 -6.84
N ILE A 41 -2.22 -4.67 -7.19
CA ILE A 41 -2.01 -3.56 -6.26
C ILE A 41 -3.28 -2.73 -6.16
N LYS A 42 -3.89 -2.70 -4.97
CA LYS A 42 -5.07 -1.91 -4.65
C LYS A 42 -4.72 -0.84 -3.60
N THR A 43 -5.20 0.38 -3.84
CA THR A 43 -5.01 1.50 -2.90
C THR A 43 -6.35 2.12 -2.59
N ILE A 44 -6.68 2.22 -1.30
CA ILE A 44 -7.91 2.81 -0.78
C ILE A 44 -7.52 4.08 -0.03
N LEU A 45 -7.88 5.23 -0.61
CA LEU A 45 -7.65 6.52 0.00
C LEU A 45 -8.84 6.89 0.88
N LEU A 46 -8.55 7.10 2.17
CA LEU A 46 -9.55 7.56 3.12
C LEU A 46 -9.71 9.08 3.05
N PRO A 47 -10.95 9.60 3.22
CA PRO A 47 -11.18 11.03 3.35
C PRO A 47 -10.41 11.63 4.53
N ARG A 48 -10.11 12.93 4.46
CA ARG A 48 -9.39 13.66 5.51
C ARG A 48 -10.02 13.52 6.90
N THR A 49 -11.35 13.49 6.96
CA THR A 49 -12.14 13.38 8.20
C THR A 49 -12.11 11.98 8.81
N SER A 50 -11.67 10.96 8.07
CA SER A 50 -11.62 9.59 8.57
C SER A 50 -10.47 9.40 9.55
N THR A 51 -10.82 8.88 10.73
CA THR A 51 -9.89 8.47 11.80
C THR A 51 -9.55 6.99 11.74
N GLU A 52 -10.02 6.27 10.71
CA GLU A 52 -9.73 4.86 10.55
C GLU A 52 -8.21 4.62 10.42
N PRO A 53 -7.68 3.59 11.08
CA PRO A 53 -6.26 3.28 11.05
C PRO A 53 -5.81 2.87 9.64
N ALA A 54 -4.56 3.20 9.31
CA ALA A 54 -3.96 2.71 8.08
C ALA A 54 -3.74 1.20 8.17
N SER A 55 -4.06 0.47 7.10
CA SER A 55 -3.83 -0.97 7.00
C SER A 55 -3.07 -1.34 5.73
N LEU A 56 -2.26 -2.39 5.85
CA LEU A 56 -1.49 -3.00 4.77
C LEU A 56 -1.78 -4.50 4.78
N TYR A 57 -2.28 -5.00 3.66
CA TYR A 57 -2.49 -6.42 3.41
C TYR A 57 -1.54 -6.87 2.31
N VAL A 58 -0.82 -7.96 2.57
CA VAL A 58 0.12 -8.57 1.62
C VAL A 58 -0.18 -10.06 1.57
N LYS A 59 -0.33 -10.57 0.34
CA LYS A 59 -0.41 -11.99 0.03
C LYS A 59 0.85 -12.41 -0.71
N PHE A 60 1.37 -13.58 -0.37
CA PHE A 60 2.52 -14.18 -1.02
C PHE A 60 2.10 -15.27 -2.01
#